data_AF-A0A9D1W6E9-F1
#
_entry.id   AF-A0A9D1W6E9-F1
#
_cell.length_a   1.000
_cell.length_b   1.000
_cell.length_c   1.000
_cell.angle_alpha   90.00
_cell.angle_beta   90.00
_cell.angle_gamma   90.00
#
_symmetry.space_group_name_H-M   'P 1'
#
loop_
_entity.id
_entity.type
_entity.pdbx_description
1 polymer ?
#
loop_
_entity_poly.entity_id
_entity_poly.type
_entity_poly.pdbx_seq_one_letter_code
_entity_poly.pdbx_strand_id
1 'polypeptide(L)' 'MNVVHIFWGLGFGGIETMLVNIANAQVKSGAKVSIIIINDLCEESLLQLLYPEVTLHLLMRKQESKGVGFIFKLNRLLFL' A
#
# COMPACT_ATOMS: atom_id res chain seq x y z
N MET A 1 -10.71 9.87 -10.45
CA MET A 1 -10.51 9.99 -8.99
C MET A 1 -9.17 9.39 -8.64
N ASN A 2 -8.42 10.00 -7.70
CA ASN A 2 -7.16 9.46 -7.19
C ASN A 2 -7.41 8.90 -5.79
N VAL A 3 -7.00 7.66 -5.53
CA VAL A 3 -7.20 6.98 -4.24
C VAL A 3 -5.86 6.47 -3.75
N VAL A 4 -5.51 6.82 -2.51
CA VAL A 4 -4.30 6.33 -1.85
C VAL A 4 -4.69 5.53 -0.63
N HIS A 5 -4.35 4.24 -0.62
CA HIS A 5 -4.48 3.38 0.55
C HIS A 5 -3.16 3.36 1.31
N ILE A 6 -3.20 3.61 2.61
CA ILE A 6 -2.00 3.58 3.47
C ILE A 6 -2.20 2.48 4.50
N PHE A 7 -1.29 1.49 4.49
CA PHE A 7 -1.31 0.36 5.41
C PHE A 7 0.02 0.24 6.15
N TRP A 8 -0.05 -0.19 7.42
CA TRP A 8 1.15 -0.42 8.21
C TRP A 8 1.95 -1.63 7.74
N GLY A 9 1.28 -2.69 7.30
CA GLY A 9 1.89 -3.90 6.75
C GLY A 9 0.82 -4.65 5.97
N LEU A 10 1.24 -5.64 5.20
CA LEU A 10 0.37 -6.51 4.42
C LEU A 10 0.68 -7.96 4.79
N GLY A 11 0.01 -8.48 5.82
CA GLY A 11 0.07 -9.90 6.16
C GLY A 11 -1.04 -10.70 5.49
N PHE A 12 -1.16 -11.99 5.84
CA PHE A 12 -2.31 -12.80 5.45
C PHE A 12 -3.48 -12.60 6.43
N GLY A 13 -4.56 -11.99 5.94
CA GLY A 13 -5.76 -11.75 6.73
C GLY A 13 -6.93 -11.27 5.88
N GLY A 14 -8.12 -11.21 6.50
CA GLY A 14 -9.35 -10.80 5.80
C GLY A 14 -9.34 -9.35 5.34
N ILE A 15 -8.72 -8.45 6.11
CA ILE A 15 -8.65 -7.02 5.80
C ILE A 15 -7.68 -6.77 4.64
N GLU A 16 -6.54 -7.44 4.65
CA GLU A 16 -5.50 -7.35 3.63
C GLU A 16 -5.99 -7.93 2.29
N THR A 17 -6.72 -9.05 2.34
CA THR A 17 -7.40 -9.59 1.15
C THR A 17 -8.46 -8.62 0.62
N MET A 18 -9.21 -7.97 1.52
CA MET A 18 -10.20 -6.96 1.14
C MET A 18 -9.56 -5.72 0.50
N LEU A 19 -8.38 -5.28 0.96
CA LEU A 19 -7.63 -4.19 0.34
C LEU A 19 -7.31 -4.48 -1.13
N VAL A 20 -6.79 -5.67 -1.44
CA VAL A 20 -6.49 -6.09 -2.82
C VAL A 20 -7.75 -6.05 -3.68
N ASN A 21 -8.86 -6.61 -3.19
CA ASN A 21 -10.14 -6.63 -3.91
C ASN A 21 -10.67 -5.20 -4.18
N ILE A 22 -10.62 -4.32 -3.19
CA ILE A 22 -11.07 -2.92 -3.32
C ILE A 22 -10.18 -2.17 -4.31
N ALA A 23 -8.86 -2.29 -4.21
CA ALA A 23 -7.93 -1.60 -5.11
C ALA A 23 -8.15 -2.01 -6.57
N ASN A 24 -8.27 -3.31 -6.83
CA ASN A 24 -8.54 -3.82 -8.17
C ASN A 24 -9.90 -3.37 -8.72
N ALA A 25 -10.95 -3.35 -7.89
CA ALA A 25 -12.27 -2.86 -8.29
C ALA A 25 -12.27 -1.35 -8.59
N GLN A 26 -11.52 -0.57 -7.83
CA GLN A 26 -11.36 0.87 -8.04
C GLN A 26 -10.62 1.17 -9.35
N VAL A 27 -9.55 0.43 -9.66
CA VAL A 27 -8.85 0.51 -10.95
C VAL A 27 -9.78 0.17 -12.11
N LYS A 28 -10.53 -0.95 -12.01
CA LYS A 28 -11.54 -1.31 -13.02
C LYS A 28 -12.58 -0.23 -13.25
N SER A 29 -12.87 0.57 -12.23
CA SER A 29 -13.82 1.69 -12.30
C SER A 29 -13.19 2.99 -12.81
N GLY A 30 -11.94 2.96 -13.27
CA GLY A 30 -11.21 4.10 -13.83
C GLY A 30 -10.55 5.01 -12.78
N ALA A 31 -10.44 4.59 -11.52
CA ALA A 31 -9.67 5.32 -10.51
C ALA A 31 -8.17 5.06 -10.68
N LYS A 32 -7.35 6.08 -10.38
CA LYS A 32 -5.91 5.91 -10.19
C LYS A 32 -5.68 5.50 -8.75
N VAL A 33 -5.20 4.28 -8.53
CA VAL A 33 -5.05 3.71 -7.19
C VAL A 33 -3.57 3.54 -6.86
N SER A 34 -3.18 4.04 -5.70
CA SER A 34 -1.86 3.82 -5.12
C SER A 34 -2.00 3.14 -3.76
N ILE A 35 -1.12 2.19 -3.46
CA ILE A 35 -1.03 1.53 -2.16
C ILE A 35 0.35 1.84 -1.59
N ILE A 36 0.37 2.37 -0.36
CA ILE A 36 1.59 2.64 0.39
C ILE A 36 1.64 1.71 1.59
N ILE A 37 2.67 0.87 1.67
CA ILE A 37 2.93 -0.02 2.81
C ILE A 37 4.10 0.55 3.61
N ILE A 38 3.86 0.82 4.89
CA ILE A 38 4.83 1.49 5.77
C ILE A 38 5.94 0.54 6.18
N ASN A 39 5.60 -0.63 6.75
CA ASN A 39 6.58 -1.56 7.29
C ASN A 39 7.19 -2.45 6.20
N ASP A 40 8.21 -3.20 6.61
CA ASP A 40 8.83 -4.28 5.86
C ASP A 40 8.03 -5.60 5.89
N LEU A 41 6.91 -5.65 6.62
CA LEU A 41 6.01 -6.79 6.61
C LEU A 41 5.09 -6.74 5.37
N CYS A 42 5.42 -7.55 4.36
CA CYS A 42 4.63 -7.67 3.15
C CYS A 42 4.60 -9.11 2.63
N GLU A 43 3.39 -9.63 2.46
CA GLU A 43 3.11 -10.92 1.88
C GLU A 43 3.09 -10.83 0.36
N GLU A 44 4.10 -11.41 -0.29
CA GLU A 44 4.29 -11.29 -1.75
C GLU A 44 3.12 -11.87 -2.54
N SER A 45 2.52 -12.95 -2.05
CA SER A 45 1.38 -13.60 -2.71
C SER A 45 0.16 -12.68 -2.84
N LEU A 46 -0.06 -11.76 -1.89
CA LEU A 46 -1.11 -10.75 -1.99
C LEU A 46 -0.75 -9.63 -2.97
N LEU A 47 0.52 -9.25 -3.06
CA LEU A 47 0.98 -8.24 -4.03
C LEU A 47 0.80 -8.72 -5.47
N GLN A 48 1.03 -10.01 -5.73
CA GLN A 48 0.86 -10.62 -7.04
C GLN A 48 -0.60 -10.62 -7.53
N LEU A 49 -1.57 -10.45 -6.62
CA LEU A 49 -2.99 -10.36 -6.96
C LEU A 49 -3.41 -8.94 -7.35
N LEU A 50 -2.57 -7.93 -7.11
CA LEU A 50 -2.85 -6.56 -7.55
C LEU A 50 -2.74 -6.44 -9.06
N TYR A 51 -3.61 -5.63 -9.63
CA TYR A 51 -3.55 -5.31 -11.04
C TYR A 51 -2.33 -4.44 -11.37
N PRO A 52 -1.72 -4.59 -12.56
CA PRO A 52 -0.53 -3.82 -12.94
C PRO A 52 -0.70 -2.30 -12.88
N GLU A 53 -1.95 -1.81 -12.99
CA GLU A 53 -2.29 -0.39 -12.92
C GLU A 53 -2.31 0.16 -11.48
N VAL A 54 -2.33 -0.72 -10.46
CA VAL A 54 -2.18 -0.29 -9.06
C VAL A 54 -0.72 0.07 -8.81
N THR A 55 -0.47 1.31 -8.41
CA THR A 55 0.89 1.75 -8.06
C THR A 55 1.22 1.34 -6.63
N LEU A 56 2.31 0.59 -6.44
CA LEU A 56 2.75 0.14 -5.12
C LEU A 56 3.97 0.94 -4.64
N HIS A 57 3.94 1.40 -3.39
CA HIS A 57 5.06 2.03 -2.71
C HIS A 57 5.37 1.33 -1.39
N LEU A 58 6.60 0.88 -1.21
CA LEU A 58 7.08 0.24 0.03
C LEU A 58 8.05 1.19 0.75
N LEU A 59 7.73 1.60 1.98
CA LEU A 59 8.61 2.50 2.76
C LEU A 59 9.68 1.74 3.54
N MET A 60 9.52 0.42 3.69
CA MET A 60 10.49 -0.50 4.30
C MET A 60 10.89 -0.07 5.73
N ARG A 61 9.93 0.40 6.53
CA ARG A 61 10.16 0.64 7.95
C ARG A 61 10.27 -0.69 8.68
N LYS A 62 11.44 -0.96 9.26
CA LYS A 62 11.60 -2.13 10.15
C LYS A 62 10.55 -2.13 11.26
N GLN A 63 9.88 -3.26 11.46
CA GLN A 63 8.93 -3.44 12.56
C GLN A 63 9.57 -3.03 13.90
N GLU A 64 8.77 -2.43 14.79
CA GLU A 64 9.20 -1.91 16.11
C GLU A 64 10.17 -0.70 16.09
N SER A 65 10.63 -0.24 14.92
CA SER A 65 11.51 0.92 14.82
C SER A 65 10.87 2.20 15.38
N LYS A 66 11.54 2.88 16.32
CA LYS A 66 11.08 4.17 16.87
C LYS A 66 11.41 5.37 15.96
N GLY A 67 12.17 5.15 14.89
CA GLY A 67 12.56 6.20 13.97
C GLY A 67 11.36 6.76 13.20
N VAL A 68 11.20 8.08 13.22
CA VAL A 68 10.11 8.81 12.52
C VAL A 68 10.46 9.16 11.07
N GLY A 69 11.62 8.74 10.57
CA GLY A 69 12.08 9.06 9.21
C GLY A 69 11.12 8.64 8.09
N PHE A 70 10.31 7.61 8.31
CA PHE A 70 9.29 7.16 7.37
C PHE A 70 8.22 8.22 7.10
N ILE A 71 7.95 9.11 8.07
CA ILE A 71 6.95 10.18 7.96
C ILE A 71 7.35 11.16 6.85
N PHE A 72 8.63 11.51 6.74
CA PHE A 72 9.10 12.39 5.68
C PHE A 72 8.98 11.73 4.30
N LYS A 73 9.29 10.43 4.19
CA LYS A 73 9.10 9.66 2.94
C LYS A 73 7.62 9.59 2.56
N LEU A 74 6.75 9.29 3.52
CA LEU A 74 5.30 9.22 3.32
C LEU A 74 4.74 10.55 2.83
N ASN A 75 5.02 11.65 3.52
CA ASN A 75 4.56 12.98 3.12
C ASN A 75 5.09 13.35 1.73
N ARG A 76 6.35 13.05 1.42
CA ARG A 76 6.88 13.29 0.09
C ARG A 76 6.12 12.56 -1.01
N LEU A 77 5.64 11.33 -0.77
CA LEU A 77 4.83 10.59 -1.74
C LEU A 77 3.40 11.12 -1.88
N LEU A 78 2.85 11.75 -0.84
CA LEU A 78 1.48 12.28 -0.86
C LEU A 78 1.38 13.68 -1.45
N PHE A 79 2.45 14.48 -1.34
CA PHE A 79 2.47 15.88 -1.78
C PHE A 79 3.22 16.12 -3.10
N LEU A 80 3.90 15.10 -3.64
CA LEU A 80 4.42 15.10 -5.02
C LEU A 80 3.43 14.42 -5.96
#